data_AF-A0A7X6SPA8-F1
#
_entry.id   AF-A0A7X6SPA8-F1
#
_cell.length_a   1.000
_cell.length_b   1.000
_cell.length_c   1.000
_cell.angle_alpha   90.00
_cell.angle_beta   90.00
_cell.angle_gamma   90.00
#
_symmetry.space_group_name_H-M   'P 1'
#
loop_
_entity.id
_entity.type
_entity.pdbx_description
1 polymer ?
#
loop_
_entity_poly.entity_id
_entity_poly.type
_entity_poly.pdbx_seq_one_letter_code
_entity_poly.pdbx_strand_id
1 'polypeptide(L)'
;MEKLYSLFSDRIGSYLTIPDTVLTEIATSIYDEWAWRQWESKFIVNSVRVYEFFNYEWRIPLWDNEFMEFWQRIPFSQRTHRQLLKQYLQKYQPIPVPAYHDYSFTRRIKNKYARITVGNIMTLGYGRFLDYKDRDAYLNTKIASLLVPELHYPEFINPELPILKAQINAIQALIYIKELVSGNLDNITLSKQF
;
A
#
# COMPACT_ATOMS: atom_id res chain seq x y z
N MET A 1 -3.21 -16.33 -20.62
CA MET A 1 -4.09 -15.16 -20.48
C MET A 1 -5.56 -15.57 -20.62
N GLU A 2 -5.96 -16.23 -21.70
CA GLU A 2 -7.36 -16.65 -21.93
C GLU A 2 -7.96 -17.52 -20.82
N LYS A 3 -7.22 -18.50 -20.29
CA LYS A 3 -7.71 -19.38 -19.21
C LYS A 3 -7.98 -18.65 -17.89
N LEU A 4 -7.21 -17.60 -17.58
CA LEU A 4 -7.46 -16.76 -16.41
C LEU A 4 -8.66 -15.85 -16.65
N TYR A 5 -8.74 -15.27 -17.85
CA TYR A 5 -9.87 -14.44 -18.25
C TYR A 5 -11.19 -15.20 -18.15
N SER A 6 -11.28 -16.41 -18.69
CA SER A 6 -12.49 -17.24 -18.60
C SER A 6 -12.88 -17.55 -17.15
N LEU A 7 -11.91 -18.00 -16.34
CA LEU A 7 -12.15 -18.34 -14.93
C LEU A 7 -12.68 -17.13 -14.12
N PHE A 8 -12.10 -15.95 -14.32
CA PHE A 8 -12.55 -14.74 -13.62
C PHE A 8 -13.86 -14.20 -14.19
N SER A 9 -14.08 -14.28 -15.50
CA SER A 9 -15.32 -13.85 -16.14
C SER A 9 -16.51 -14.66 -15.62
N ASP A 10 -16.40 -15.99 -15.60
CA ASP A 10 -17.46 -16.87 -15.10
C ASP A 10 -17.78 -16.58 -13.63
N ARG A 11 -16.73 -16.36 -12.83
CA ARG A 11 -16.88 -16.02 -11.43
C ARG A 11 -17.57 -14.66 -11.25
N ILE A 12 -17.16 -13.63 -11.98
CA ILE A 12 -17.77 -12.29 -11.91
C ILE A 12 -19.25 -12.38 -12.32
N GLY A 13 -19.56 -13.08 -13.41
CA GLY A 13 -20.93 -13.27 -13.90
C GLY A 13 -21.84 -14.04 -12.92
N SER A 14 -21.28 -14.84 -12.01
CA SER A 14 -22.06 -15.57 -10.99
C SER A 14 -22.69 -14.68 -9.91
N TYR A 15 -22.14 -13.47 -9.67
CA TYR A 15 -22.60 -12.59 -8.59
C TYR A 15 -22.81 -11.13 -8.99
N LEU A 16 -22.45 -10.73 -10.21
CA LEU A 16 -22.72 -9.39 -10.75
C LEU A 16 -23.51 -9.50 -12.05
N THR A 17 -24.65 -8.82 -12.08
CA THR A 17 -25.45 -8.67 -13.31
C THR A 17 -24.95 -7.45 -14.08
N ILE A 18 -24.28 -7.70 -15.20
CA ILE A 18 -23.75 -6.63 -16.06
C ILE A 18 -24.71 -6.45 -17.25
N PRO A 19 -25.36 -5.29 -17.39
CA PRO A 19 -26.25 -5.03 -18.53
C PRO A 19 -25.44 -4.82 -19.82
N ASP A 20 -26.06 -5.11 -20.98
CA ASP A 20 -25.40 -4.97 -22.29
C ASP A 20 -25.07 -3.51 -22.64
N THR A 21 -25.90 -2.57 -22.17
CA THR A 21 -25.66 -1.13 -22.31
C THR A 21 -25.40 -0.52 -20.95
N VAL A 22 -24.18 -0.01 -20.77
CA VAL A 22 -23.72 0.47 -19.46
C VAL A 22 -23.55 1.99 -19.51
N LEU A 23 -24.49 2.72 -18.91
CA LEU A 23 -24.29 4.13 -18.60
C LEU A 23 -23.19 4.27 -17.55
N THR A 24 -22.42 5.37 -17.60
CA THR A 24 -21.26 5.58 -16.70
C THR A 24 -21.60 5.41 -15.23
N GLU A 25 -22.78 5.88 -14.79
CA GLU A 25 -23.21 5.73 -13.40
C GLU A 25 -23.45 4.27 -13.02
N ILE A 26 -24.11 3.51 -13.89
CA ILE A 26 -24.36 2.07 -13.70
C ILE A 26 -23.01 1.31 -13.67
N ALA A 27 -22.10 1.64 -14.59
CA ALA A 27 -20.76 1.03 -14.64
C ALA A 27 -20.00 1.24 -13.32
N THR A 28 -20.07 2.46 -12.80
CA THR A 28 -19.40 2.83 -11.55
C THR A 28 -19.98 2.06 -10.37
N SER A 29 -21.31 1.99 -10.25
CA SER A 29 -21.95 1.27 -9.16
C SER A 29 -21.63 -0.24 -9.19
N ILE A 30 -21.57 -0.85 -10.38
CA ILE A 30 -21.15 -2.26 -10.54
C ILE A 30 -19.69 -2.44 -10.12
N TYR A 31 -18.81 -1.51 -10.51
CA TYR A 31 -17.42 -1.54 -10.10
C TYR A 31 -17.27 -1.39 -8.58
N ASP A 32 -18.01 -0.48 -7.96
CA ASP A 32 -17.99 -0.26 -6.51
C ASP A 32 -18.46 -1.53 -5.76
N GLU A 33 -19.52 -2.19 -6.23
CA GLU A 33 -19.97 -3.47 -5.67
C GLU A 33 -18.90 -4.56 -5.80
N TRP A 34 -18.28 -4.67 -6.98
CA TRP A 34 -17.17 -5.61 -7.18
C TRP A 34 -16.01 -5.32 -6.24
N ALA A 35 -15.58 -4.06 -6.14
CA ALA A 35 -14.45 -3.63 -5.32
C ALA A 35 -14.73 -3.91 -3.83
N TRP A 36 -15.95 -3.64 -3.37
CA TRP A 36 -16.39 -3.95 -2.01
C TRP A 36 -16.34 -5.46 -1.72
N ARG A 37 -16.91 -6.30 -2.59
CA ARG A 37 -16.93 -7.76 -2.45
C ARG A 37 -15.56 -8.43 -2.61
N GLN A 38 -14.63 -7.81 -3.33
CA GLN A 38 -13.33 -8.41 -3.62
C GLN A 38 -12.21 -7.75 -2.83
N TRP A 39 -11.93 -6.48 -3.12
CA TRP A 39 -10.76 -5.82 -2.58
C TRP A 39 -10.96 -5.44 -1.13
N GLU A 40 -12.02 -4.69 -0.82
CA GLU A 40 -12.22 -4.15 0.52
C GLU A 40 -12.40 -5.27 1.56
N SER A 41 -13.27 -6.25 1.29
CA SER A 41 -13.54 -7.35 2.22
C SER A 41 -12.38 -8.34 2.36
N LYS A 42 -11.63 -8.65 1.30
CA LYS A 42 -10.55 -9.65 1.38
C LYS A 42 -9.20 -9.07 1.74
N PHE A 43 -8.98 -7.79 1.46
CA PHE A 43 -7.73 -7.11 1.77
C PHE A 43 -7.85 -6.24 3.01
N ILE A 44 -8.74 -5.23 3.01
CA ILE A 44 -8.80 -4.25 4.11
C ILE A 44 -9.32 -4.90 5.40
N VAL A 45 -10.48 -5.56 5.36
CA VAL A 45 -11.03 -6.24 6.55
C VAL A 45 -10.04 -7.28 7.04
N ASN A 46 -9.50 -8.11 6.15
CA ASN A 46 -8.58 -9.16 6.55
C ASN A 46 -7.25 -8.62 7.12
N SER A 47 -6.78 -7.45 6.65
CA SER A 47 -5.57 -6.81 7.17
C SER A 47 -5.75 -6.28 8.60
N VAL A 48 -6.92 -5.75 8.94
CA VAL A 48 -7.18 -5.25 10.31
C VAL A 48 -7.43 -6.38 11.30
N ARG A 49 -7.73 -7.61 10.86
CA ARG A 49 -7.85 -8.77 11.76
C ARG A 49 -6.53 -9.14 12.45
N VAL A 50 -5.40 -8.63 11.99
CA VAL A 50 -4.12 -8.74 12.71
C VAL A 50 -4.23 -8.20 14.14
N TYR A 51 -5.11 -7.22 14.40
CA TYR A 51 -5.34 -6.71 15.74
C TYR A 51 -6.00 -7.75 16.67
N GLU A 52 -6.84 -8.65 16.12
CA GLU A 52 -7.47 -9.76 16.88
C GLU A 52 -6.40 -10.70 17.44
N PHE A 53 -5.34 -10.97 16.68
CA PHE A 53 -4.21 -11.80 17.13
C PHE A 53 -3.51 -11.22 18.36
N PHE A 54 -3.48 -9.89 18.48
CA PHE A 54 -2.91 -9.18 19.62
C PHE A 54 -3.95 -8.87 20.71
N ASN A 55 -5.13 -9.49 20.68
CA ASN A 55 -6.26 -9.25 21.60
C ASN A 55 -6.74 -7.78 21.62
N TYR A 56 -6.57 -7.06 20.52
CA TYR A 56 -7.12 -5.72 20.37
C TYR A 56 -8.43 -5.75 19.58
N GLU A 57 -9.33 -4.85 19.95
CA GLU A 57 -10.46 -4.51 19.11
C GLU A 57 -10.06 -3.56 17.98
N TRP A 58 -10.81 -3.62 16.88
CA TRP A 58 -10.64 -2.71 15.76
C TRP A 58 -12.00 -2.17 15.29
N ARG A 59 -11.98 -1.02 14.61
CA ARG A 59 -13.16 -0.37 14.01
C ARG A 59 -12.78 0.20 12.66
N ILE A 60 -13.73 0.22 11.72
CA ILE A 60 -13.57 0.89 10.43
C ILE A 60 -14.63 2.00 10.32
N PRO A 61 -14.37 3.19 10.88
CA PRO A 61 -15.38 4.25 11.03
C PRO A 61 -15.82 4.89 9.71
N LEU A 62 -15.12 4.63 8.60
CA LEU A 62 -15.52 5.10 7.27
C LEU A 62 -16.26 4.02 6.48
N TRP A 63 -16.77 3.00 7.16
CA TRP A 63 -17.44 1.85 6.57
C TRP A 63 -18.67 1.39 7.36
N ASP A 64 -19.28 2.31 8.12
CA ASP A 64 -20.60 2.09 8.69
C ASP A 64 -21.71 2.25 7.63
N ASN A 65 -22.91 1.78 7.96
CA ASN A 65 -24.04 1.79 7.03
C ASN A 65 -24.48 3.21 6.67
N GLU A 66 -24.51 4.14 7.63
CA GLU A 66 -24.96 5.52 7.38
C GLU A 66 -24.03 6.22 6.40
N PHE A 67 -22.71 6.07 6.59
CA PHE A 67 -21.71 6.61 5.67
C PHE A 67 -21.80 5.98 4.27
N MET A 68 -22.00 4.66 4.19
CA MET A 68 -22.15 3.97 2.90
C MET A 68 -23.43 4.39 2.16
N GLU A 69 -24.56 4.50 2.86
CA GLU A 69 -25.83 4.99 2.31
C GLU A 69 -25.73 6.45 1.85
N PHE A 70 -24.96 7.29 2.54
CA PHE A 70 -24.64 8.63 2.06
C PHE A 70 -23.94 8.57 0.71
N TRP A 71 -22.84 7.82 0.58
CA TRP A 71 -22.05 7.76 -0.66
C TRP A 71 -22.77 7.09 -1.83
N GLN A 72 -23.66 6.14 -1.57
CA GLN A 72 -24.51 5.52 -2.60
C GLN A 72 -25.42 6.55 -3.30
N ARG A 73 -25.82 7.61 -2.59
CA ARG A 73 -26.70 8.68 -3.13
C ARG A 73 -25.92 9.76 -3.88
N ILE A 74 -24.59 9.81 -3.76
CA ILE A 74 -23.79 10.87 -4.37
C ILE A 74 -23.54 10.56 -5.86
N PRO A 75 -23.79 11.52 -6.77
CA PRO A 75 -23.57 11.31 -8.20
C PRO A 75 -22.09 11.06 -8.52
N PHE A 76 -21.84 10.27 -9.56
CA PHE A 76 -20.48 9.88 -9.95
C PHE A 76 -19.53 11.07 -10.15
N SER A 77 -20.02 12.16 -10.72
CA SER A 77 -19.24 13.38 -10.96
C SER A 77 -18.62 13.92 -9.67
N GLN A 78 -19.36 13.88 -8.56
CA GLN A 78 -18.91 14.36 -7.26
C GLN A 78 -17.98 13.37 -6.53
N ARG A 79 -18.09 12.07 -6.83
CA ARG A 79 -17.21 11.02 -6.28
C ARG A 79 -15.86 10.98 -7.00
N THR A 80 -15.88 11.21 -8.30
CA THR A 80 -14.70 11.19 -9.18
C THR A 80 -13.65 12.20 -8.72
N HIS A 81 -12.39 11.77 -8.77
CA HIS A 81 -11.23 12.55 -8.29
C HIS A 81 -11.38 13.11 -6.87
N ARG A 82 -12.26 12.52 -6.05
CA ARG A 82 -12.59 12.93 -4.68
C ARG A 82 -13.10 14.38 -4.63
N GLN A 83 -13.90 14.80 -5.61
CA GLN A 83 -14.33 16.20 -5.74
C GLN A 83 -15.12 16.69 -4.52
N LEU A 84 -16.16 15.96 -4.10
CA LEU A 84 -16.97 16.33 -2.92
C LEU A 84 -16.12 16.37 -1.65
N LEU A 85 -15.25 15.37 -1.47
CA LEU A 85 -14.34 15.33 -0.34
C LEU A 85 -13.40 16.54 -0.34
N LYS A 86 -12.80 16.90 -1.47
CA LYS A 86 -11.92 18.08 -1.57
C LYS A 86 -12.65 19.36 -1.19
N GLN A 87 -13.88 19.54 -1.68
CA GLN A 87 -14.71 20.71 -1.34
C GLN A 87 -15.04 20.74 0.15
N TYR A 88 -15.41 19.59 0.72
CA TYR A 88 -15.68 19.46 2.16
C TYR A 88 -14.45 19.83 3.00
N LEU A 89 -13.28 19.26 2.68
CA LEU A 89 -12.05 19.52 3.42
C LEU A 89 -11.63 20.99 3.30
N GLN A 90 -11.71 21.60 2.11
CA GLN A 90 -11.42 23.02 1.92
C GLN A 90 -12.31 23.93 2.78
N LYS A 91 -13.57 23.55 2.99
CA LYS A 91 -14.54 24.36 3.73
C LYS A 91 -14.43 24.17 5.25
N TYR A 92 -14.26 22.93 5.72
CA TYR A 92 -14.42 22.59 7.13
C TYR A 92 -13.11 22.19 7.82
N GLN A 93 -12.07 21.83 7.08
CA GLN A 93 -10.80 21.46 7.69
C GLN A 93 -9.97 22.73 7.96
N PRO A 94 -9.62 23.02 9.23
CA PRO A 94 -8.84 24.21 9.57
C PRO A 94 -7.36 24.08 9.19
N ILE A 95 -6.94 22.89 8.77
CA ILE A 95 -5.57 22.59 8.34
C ILE A 95 -5.49 22.89 6.84
N PRO A 96 -4.59 23.76 6.38
CA PRO A 96 -4.40 23.98 4.95
C PRO A 96 -4.02 22.65 4.30
N VAL A 97 -4.84 22.20 3.35
CA VAL A 97 -4.50 21.06 2.49
C VAL A 97 -3.28 21.51 1.67
N PRO A 98 -2.08 20.97 1.97
CA PRO A 98 -1.73 19.63 1.53
C PRO A 98 -0.95 18.79 2.58
N ALA A 99 -1.51 17.68 3.06
CA ALA A 99 -0.71 16.72 3.85
C ALA A 99 0.34 16.00 2.99
N TYR A 100 0.01 15.71 1.72
CA TYR A 100 0.92 15.13 0.73
C TYR A 100 0.53 15.59 -0.68
N HIS A 101 1.50 16.11 -1.45
CA HIS A 101 1.47 16.39 -2.90
C HIS A 101 1.28 17.82 -3.44
N ASP A 102 1.70 18.85 -2.71
CA ASP A 102 1.95 20.17 -3.31
C ASP A 102 3.44 20.36 -3.65
N TYR A 103 3.98 19.40 -4.41
CA TYR A 103 5.33 19.56 -4.95
C TYR A 103 5.27 20.44 -6.18
N SER A 104 6.14 21.46 -6.24
CA SER A 104 6.41 22.19 -7.47
C SER A 104 6.73 21.22 -8.61
N PHE A 105 6.41 21.60 -9.85
CA PHE A 105 6.70 20.78 -11.03
C PHE A 105 8.17 20.33 -11.08
N THR A 106 9.10 21.24 -10.75
CA THR A 106 10.54 20.95 -10.65
C THR A 106 10.83 19.84 -9.62
N ARG A 107 10.20 19.90 -8.45
CA ARG A 107 10.34 18.86 -7.41
C ARG A 107 9.69 17.54 -7.83
N ARG A 108 8.57 17.57 -8.55
CA ARG A 108 7.95 16.36 -9.13
C ARG A 108 8.87 15.67 -10.13
N ILE A 109 9.50 16.45 -11.01
CA ILE A 109 10.50 15.94 -11.96
C ILE A 109 11.70 15.37 -11.22
N LYS A 110 12.29 16.11 -10.28
CA LYS A 110 13.43 15.65 -9.47
C LYS A 110 13.11 14.34 -8.74
N ASN A 111 11.94 14.25 -8.11
CA ASN A 111 11.49 13.03 -7.42
C ASN A 111 11.28 11.86 -8.40
N LYS A 112 10.76 12.12 -9.60
CA LYS A 112 10.60 11.08 -10.64
C LYS A 112 11.96 10.56 -11.11
N TYR A 113 12.92 11.45 -11.38
CA TYR A 113 14.28 11.06 -11.75
C TYR A 113 14.96 10.26 -10.63
N ALA A 114 14.89 10.74 -9.39
CA ALA A 114 15.43 10.01 -8.24
C ALA A 114 14.81 8.61 -8.10
N ARG A 115 13.49 8.45 -8.32
CA ARG A 115 12.84 7.14 -8.30
C ARG A 115 13.34 6.20 -9.40
N ILE A 116 13.61 6.73 -10.58
CA ILE A 116 14.13 5.94 -11.71
C ILE A 116 15.54 5.43 -11.39
N THR A 117 16.41 6.32 -10.88
CA THR A 117 17.82 6.05 -10.63
C THR A 117 18.04 5.20 -9.39
N VAL A 118 17.51 5.61 -8.24
CA VAL A 118 17.81 4.99 -6.94
C VAL A 118 16.63 4.20 -6.34
N GLY A 119 15.46 4.24 -6.97
CA GLY A 119 14.26 3.55 -6.49
C GLY A 119 13.49 4.34 -5.43
N ASN A 120 12.75 3.64 -4.57
CA ASN A 120 11.80 4.30 -3.66
C ASN A 120 12.39 4.81 -2.35
N ILE A 121 13.73 4.77 -2.18
CA ILE A 121 14.48 5.06 -0.94
C ILE A 121 14.00 6.33 -0.23
N MET A 122 13.76 7.41 -0.98
CA MET A 122 13.39 8.72 -0.43
C MET A 122 11.89 8.87 -0.07
N THR A 123 11.13 7.78 -0.14
CA THR A 123 9.68 7.82 0.11
C THR A 123 9.41 7.73 1.60
N LEU A 124 9.02 8.86 2.20
CA LEU A 124 8.68 9.00 3.63
C LEU A 124 7.74 7.92 4.18
N GLY A 125 6.84 7.37 3.36
CA GLY A 125 5.90 6.32 3.76
C GLY A 125 6.56 5.02 4.27
N TYR A 126 7.84 4.81 3.97
CA TYR A 126 8.61 3.64 4.41
C TYR A 126 9.66 3.97 5.48
N GLY A 127 9.73 5.24 5.92
CA GLY A 127 10.76 5.76 6.83
C GLY A 127 10.70 5.27 8.28
N ARG A 128 10.00 4.17 8.57
CA ARG A 128 9.91 3.58 9.92
C ARG A 128 10.88 2.41 10.15
N PHE A 129 11.45 1.83 9.09
CA PHE A 129 12.22 0.59 9.17
C PHE A 129 13.71 0.75 8.85
N LEU A 130 14.10 1.92 8.34
CA LEU A 130 15.49 2.21 7.98
C LEU A 130 15.92 3.43 8.79
N ASP A 131 16.74 3.20 9.80
CA ASP A 131 17.23 4.24 10.71
C ASP A 131 18.40 4.99 10.06
N TYR A 132 18.14 5.85 9.06
CA TYR A 132 19.22 6.63 8.46
C TYR A 132 18.81 8.05 8.10
N LYS A 133 19.63 8.97 8.58
CA LYS A 133 19.57 10.42 8.38
C LYS A 133 20.05 10.86 6.97
N ASP A 134 20.57 9.95 6.12
CA ASP A 134 21.21 10.28 4.83
C ASP A 134 21.08 9.18 3.74
N ARG A 135 20.92 9.60 2.47
CA ARG A 135 20.77 8.79 1.25
C ARG A 135 22.03 8.00 0.92
N ASP A 136 23.20 8.62 1.12
CA ASP A 136 24.46 8.06 0.64
C ASP A 136 24.88 6.83 1.47
N ALA A 137 24.47 6.76 2.74
CA ALA A 137 24.64 5.57 3.57
C ALA A 137 23.94 4.34 2.96
N TYR A 138 22.75 4.52 2.40
CA TYR A 138 21.99 3.45 1.78
C TYR A 138 22.66 2.94 0.49
N LEU A 139 23.04 3.86 -0.39
CA LEU A 139 23.70 3.49 -1.66
C LEU A 139 25.07 2.85 -1.43
N ASN A 140 25.72 3.13 -0.31
CA ASN A 140 27.01 2.52 0.05
C ASN A 140 26.85 1.22 0.87
N THR A 141 25.63 0.84 1.26
CA THR A 141 25.38 -0.41 1.97
C THR A 141 25.64 -1.57 1.01
N LYS A 142 26.52 -2.49 1.41
CA LYS A 142 26.81 -3.71 0.63
C LYS A 142 25.65 -4.69 0.73
N ILE A 143 25.37 -5.41 -0.36
CA ILE A 143 24.35 -6.46 -0.40
C ILE A 143 24.61 -7.52 0.69
N ALA A 144 25.88 -7.88 0.95
CA ALA A 144 26.26 -8.81 2.00
C ALA A 144 25.65 -8.50 3.39
N SER A 145 25.47 -7.21 3.73
CA SER A 145 24.87 -6.82 5.02
C SER A 145 23.39 -7.21 5.17
N LEU A 146 22.69 -7.39 4.04
CA LEU A 146 21.27 -7.74 3.99
C LEU A 146 21.02 -9.24 3.82
N LEU A 147 22.04 -10.00 3.42
CA LEU A 147 21.90 -11.45 3.23
C LEU A 147 21.94 -12.18 4.58
N VAL A 148 21.21 -13.29 4.63
CA VAL A 148 21.13 -14.22 5.76
C VAL A 148 22.08 -15.38 5.47
N PRO A 149 23.14 -15.60 6.27
CA PRO A 149 24.15 -16.63 5.98
C PRO A 149 23.58 -18.03 5.74
N GLU A 150 22.46 -18.35 6.40
CA GLU A 150 21.81 -19.66 6.39
C GLU A 150 20.90 -19.91 5.17
N LEU A 151 20.69 -18.90 4.31
CA LEU A 151 19.82 -19.02 3.14
C LEU A 151 20.61 -19.18 1.83
N HIS A 152 20.08 -20.04 0.95
CA HIS A 152 20.61 -20.17 -0.40
C HIS A 152 20.10 -19.02 -1.28
N TYR A 153 21.03 -18.33 -1.94
CA TYR A 153 20.77 -17.22 -2.84
C TYR A 153 21.15 -17.58 -4.27
N PRO A 154 20.41 -17.10 -5.29
CA PRO A 154 20.78 -17.30 -6.68
C PRO A 154 22.18 -16.77 -7.03
N GLU A 155 22.86 -17.41 -7.97
CA GLU A 155 24.25 -17.10 -8.37
C GLU A 155 24.46 -15.67 -8.90
N PHE A 156 23.41 -15.03 -9.42
CA PHE A 156 23.48 -13.66 -9.92
C PHE A 156 23.56 -12.60 -8.80
N ILE A 157 23.39 -13.00 -7.53
CA ILE A 157 23.51 -12.09 -6.39
C ILE A 157 25.00 -11.91 -6.06
N ASN A 158 25.49 -10.67 -6.19
CA ASN A 158 26.86 -10.32 -5.84
C ASN A 158 26.90 -9.59 -4.46
N PRO A 159 27.42 -10.22 -3.39
CA PRO A 159 27.41 -9.64 -2.05
C PRO A 159 28.28 -8.39 -1.89
N GLU A 160 29.32 -8.24 -2.72
CA GLU A 160 30.30 -7.15 -2.61
C GLU A 160 29.80 -5.84 -3.21
N LEU A 161 28.76 -5.90 -4.04
CA LEU A 161 28.22 -4.71 -4.67
C LEU A 161 27.39 -3.87 -3.69
N PRO A 162 27.47 -2.54 -3.81
CA PRO A 162 26.53 -1.64 -3.16
C PRO A 162 25.11 -1.81 -3.69
N ILE A 163 24.11 -1.38 -2.91
CA ILE A 163 22.73 -1.34 -3.38
C ILE A 163 22.56 -0.21 -4.40
N LEU A 164 22.48 -0.57 -5.67
CA LEU A 164 22.34 0.38 -6.78
C LEU A 164 20.93 0.98 -6.89
N LYS A 165 19.91 0.16 -6.62
CA LYS A 165 18.49 0.55 -6.70
C LYS A 165 17.66 -0.23 -5.70
N ALA A 166 16.85 0.48 -4.92
CA ALA A 166 16.07 -0.14 -3.86
C ALA A 166 14.58 -0.23 -4.19
N GLN A 167 14.04 -1.43 -4.09
CA GLN A 167 12.60 -1.63 -3.86
C GLN A 167 12.37 -1.89 -2.38
N ILE A 168 11.97 -0.85 -1.63
CA ILE A 168 11.95 -0.90 -0.15
C ILE A 168 11.21 -2.13 0.40
N ASN A 169 10.07 -2.52 -0.19
CA ASN A 169 9.32 -3.70 0.25
C ASN A 169 10.16 -4.98 0.22
N ALA A 170 10.99 -5.16 -0.81
CA ALA A 170 11.86 -6.33 -0.95
C ALA A 170 12.99 -6.32 0.10
N ILE A 171 13.60 -5.16 0.34
CA ILE A 171 14.63 -5.02 1.38
C ILE A 171 14.04 -5.24 2.77
N GLN A 172 12.86 -4.69 3.03
CA GLN A 172 12.16 -4.89 4.29
C GLN A 172 11.84 -6.37 4.51
N ALA A 173 11.39 -7.08 3.47
CA ALA A 173 11.19 -8.53 3.55
C ALA A 173 12.49 -9.27 3.90
N LEU A 174 13.62 -8.92 3.27
CA LEU A 174 14.93 -9.51 3.59
C LEU A 174 15.37 -9.22 5.03
N ILE A 175 15.18 -7.99 5.51
CA ILE A 175 15.48 -7.62 6.90
C ILE A 175 14.60 -8.43 7.86
N TYR A 176 13.29 -8.56 7.60
CA TYR A 176 12.43 -9.38 8.45
C TYR A 176 12.80 -10.85 8.45
N ILE A 177 13.16 -11.42 7.30
CA ILE A 177 13.64 -12.79 7.21
C ILE A 177 14.93 -12.94 8.04
N LYS A 178 15.84 -11.97 7.96
CA LYS A 178 17.07 -11.96 8.77
C LYS A 178 16.77 -11.92 10.27
N GLU A 179 15.91 -11.01 10.71
CA GLU A 179 15.52 -10.89 12.13
C GLU A 179 14.76 -12.12 12.65
N LEU A 180 13.99 -12.78 11.77
CA LEU A 180 13.30 -14.03 12.08
C LEU A 180 14.31 -15.18 12.25
N VAL A 181 15.25 -15.33 11.32
CA VAL A 181 16.27 -16.39 11.38
C VAL A 181 17.25 -16.18 12.53
N SER A 182 17.58 -14.92 12.87
CA SER A 182 18.45 -14.63 14.01
C SER A 182 17.80 -14.84 15.38
N GLY A 183 16.49 -15.10 15.43
CA GLY A 183 15.73 -15.22 16.68
C GLY A 183 15.56 -13.87 17.43
N ASN A 184 15.95 -12.75 16.82
CA ASN A 184 15.84 -11.43 17.44
C ASN A 184 14.39 -10.99 17.60
N LEU A 185 13.48 -11.41 16.71
CA LEU A 185 12.06 -11.08 16.81
C LEU A 185 11.43 -11.65 18.09
N ASP A 186 11.88 -12.81 18.55
CA ASP A 186 11.41 -13.46 19.77
C ASP A 186 11.89 -12.70 21.04
N ASN A 187 13.05 -12.05 20.95
CA ASN A 187 13.60 -11.23 22.04
C ASN A 187 12.89 -9.88 22.20
N ILE A 188 12.27 -9.35 21.14
CA ILE A 188 11.52 -8.08 21.18
C ILE A 188 10.22 -8.24 21.97
N THR A 189 9.64 -9.44 22.02
CA THR A 189 8.38 -9.72 22.72
C THR A 189 8.52 -9.61 24.26
N LEU A 190 9.74 -9.67 24.80
CA LEU A 190 10.00 -9.62 26.25
C LEU A 190 10.36 -8.23 26.80
N SER A 191 10.68 -7.25 25.95
CA SER A 191 11.21 -5.95 26.40
C SER A 191 10.26 -4.75 26.23
N LYS A 192 9.11 -4.94 25.57
CA LYS A 192 8.08 -3.91 25.45
C LYS A 192 6.75 -4.41 26.01
N GLN A 193 6.71 -4.57 27.33
CA GLN A 193 5.49 -4.24 28.06
C GLN A 193 5.30 -2.72 27.89
N PHE A 194 4.20 -2.34 27.25
CA PHE A 194 3.80 -0.95 27.03
C PHE A 194 3.51 -0.23 28.34
#